data_AF-A0A969REH6-F1
#
_entry.id   AF-A0A969REH6-F1
#
_cell.length_a   1.000
_cell.length_b   1.000
_cell.length_c   1.000
_cell.angle_alpha   90.00
_cell.angle_beta   90.00
_cell.angle_gamma   90.00
#
_symmetry.space_group_name_H-M   'P 1'
#
loop_
_entity.id
_entity.type
_entity.pdbx_description
1 polymer ?
#
loop_
_entity_poly.entity_id
_entity_poly.type
_entity_poly.pdbx_seq_one_letter_code
_entity_poly.pdbx_strand_id
1 'polypeptide(L)'
;NESCQGTVPEAIIAFLESTDFEDAIRNAVSLGGDTDTLACITGGIAEAFYGGVPDAIASTAMGYLDPHLREMTMKFLAEYRNLSAK
;
A
#
# COMPACT_ATOMS: atom_id res chain seq x y z
N ASN A 1 1.33 4.63 -22.25
CA ASN A 1 2.79 4.71 -22.10
C ASN A 1 3.06 5.08 -20.65
N GLU A 2 3.03 4.08 -19.78
CA GLU A 2 3.24 4.29 -18.34
C GLU A 2 4.73 4.48 -18.12
N SER A 3 5.10 5.70 -17.77
CA SER A 3 6.46 6.03 -17.35
C SER A 3 6.41 6.33 -15.86
N CYS A 4 7.52 6.10 -15.15
CA CYS A 4 7.62 6.43 -13.74
C CYS A 4 7.28 7.90 -13.44
N GLN A 5 7.39 8.81 -14.43
CA GLN A 5 7.02 10.22 -14.31
C GLN A 5 5.51 10.47 -14.23
N GLY A 6 4.67 9.55 -14.72
CA GLY A 6 3.21 9.63 -14.56
C GLY A 6 2.76 9.02 -13.23
N THR A 7 3.17 7.77 -12.99
CA THR A 7 2.63 6.95 -11.89
C THR A 7 3.04 7.43 -10.49
N VAL A 8 4.29 7.90 -10.30
CA VAL A 8 4.77 8.29 -8.96
C VAL A 8 4.07 9.56 -8.46
N PRO A 9 4.00 10.67 -9.25
CA PRO A 9 3.26 11.85 -8.81
C PRO A 9 1.77 11.57 -8.55
N GLU A 10 1.13 10.76 -9.40
CA GLU A 10 -0.28 10.40 -9.25
C GLU A 10 -0.53 9.58 -7.97
N ALA A 11 0.33 8.62 -7.65
CA ALA A 11 0.25 7.84 -6.41
C ALA A 11 0.43 8.73 -5.16
N ILE A 12 1.37 9.69 -5.22
CA ILE A 12 1.56 10.64 -4.13
C ILE A 12 0.33 11.53 -3.95
N ILE A 13 -0.27 12.01 -5.04
CA ILE A 13 -1.50 12.83 -4.98
C ILE A 13 -2.67 12.01 -4.41
N ALA A 14 -2.85 10.76 -4.85
CA ALA A 14 -3.89 9.88 -4.32
C ALA A 14 -3.78 9.69 -2.80
N PHE A 15 -2.54 9.58 -2.29
CA PHE A 15 -2.27 9.55 -0.85
C PHE A 15 -2.52 10.91 -0.18
N LEU A 16 -2.02 12.02 -0.73
CA LEU A 16 -2.16 13.35 -0.11
C LEU A 16 -3.63 13.82 0.02
N GLU A 17 -4.49 13.38 -0.90
CA GLU A 17 -5.93 13.65 -0.89
C GLU A 17 -6.75 12.63 -0.06
N SER A 18 -6.09 11.65 0.56
CA SER A 18 -6.76 10.62 1.37
C SER A 18 -6.92 11.02 2.84
N THR A 19 -7.86 10.36 3.52
CA THR A 19 -8.11 10.53 4.96
C THR A 19 -7.78 9.29 5.79
N ASP A 20 -7.69 8.13 5.16
CA ASP A 20 -7.24 6.87 5.75
C ASP A 20 -6.65 5.94 4.66
N PHE A 21 -6.19 4.74 5.09
CA PHE A 21 -5.60 3.76 4.19
C PHE A 21 -6.54 3.31 3.08
N GLU A 22 -7.81 3.01 3.40
CA GLU A 22 -8.75 2.49 2.41
C GLU A 22 -9.11 3.59 1.40
N ASP A 23 -9.30 4.82 1.88
CA ASP A 23 -9.53 6.00 1.06
C ASP A 23 -8.36 6.24 0.08
N ALA A 24 -7.11 6.13 0.54
CA ALA A 24 -5.92 6.24 -0.31
C ALA A 24 -5.93 5.21 -1.45
N ILE A 25 -6.22 3.94 -1.14
CA ILE A 25 -6.32 2.89 -2.15
C ILE A 25 -7.49 3.13 -3.11
N ARG A 26 -8.65 3.59 -2.62
CA ARG A 26 -9.80 3.91 -3.46
C ARG A 26 -9.51 5.07 -4.41
N ASN A 27 -8.81 6.10 -3.93
CA ASN A 27 -8.34 7.21 -4.75
C ASN A 27 -7.40 6.71 -5.86
N ALA A 28 -6.44 5.87 -5.49
CA ALA A 28 -5.52 5.25 -6.44
C ALA A 28 -6.25 4.45 -7.53
N VAL A 29 -7.18 3.57 -7.16
CA VAL A 29 -7.99 2.80 -8.14
C VAL A 29 -8.84 3.71 -9.02
N SER A 30 -9.35 4.82 -8.48
CA SER A 30 -10.22 5.75 -9.23
C SER A 30 -9.47 6.54 -10.31
N LEU A 31 -8.14 6.72 -10.17
CA LEU A 31 -7.30 7.37 -11.19
C LEU A 31 -7.12 6.49 -12.44
N GLY A 32 -7.23 5.16 -12.31
CA GLY A 32 -7.09 4.21 -13.41
C GLY A 32 -5.64 4.09 -13.93
N GLY A 33 -5.47 3.57 -15.16
CA GLY A 33 -4.16 3.21 -15.71
C GLY A 33 -3.59 1.94 -15.08
N ASP A 34 -2.27 1.85 -14.92
CA ASP A 34 -1.58 0.82 -14.13
C ASP A 34 -1.83 0.98 -12.64
N THR A 35 -3.05 0.58 -12.30
CA THR A 35 -3.63 0.64 -10.97
C THR A 35 -2.83 -0.22 -10.00
N ASP A 36 -2.28 -1.34 -10.45
CA ASP A 36 -1.50 -2.24 -9.59
C ASP A 36 -0.23 -1.55 -9.09
N THR A 37 0.53 -0.90 -9.99
CA THR A 37 1.72 -0.13 -9.60
C THR A 37 1.35 1.10 -8.77
N LEU A 38 0.31 1.84 -9.16
CA LEU A 38 -0.12 3.06 -8.48
C LEU A 38 -0.61 2.78 -7.06
N ALA A 39 -1.45 1.75 -6.88
CA ALA A 39 -1.95 1.33 -5.58
C ALA A 39 -0.85 0.73 -4.70
N CYS A 40 0.14 0.04 -5.29
CA CYS A 40 1.31 -0.47 -4.55
C CYS A 40 2.13 0.68 -3.92
N ILE A 41 2.41 1.73 -4.68
CA ILE A 41 3.14 2.91 -4.18
C ILE A 41 2.30 3.66 -3.15
N THR A 42 1.03 3.95 -3.48
CA THR A 42 0.10 4.66 -2.60
C THR A 42 -0.08 3.93 -1.27
N GLY A 43 -0.30 2.62 -1.32
CA GLY A 43 -0.49 1.75 -0.16
C GLY A 43 0.74 1.69 0.74
N GLY A 44 1.96 1.61 0.18
CA GLY A 44 3.19 1.63 0.97
C GLY A 44 3.37 2.93 1.76
N ILE A 45 3.02 4.08 1.17
CA ILE A 45 3.05 5.37 1.86
C ILE A 45 1.94 5.44 2.92
N ALA A 46 0.72 5.05 2.55
CA ALA A 46 -0.45 5.08 3.43
C ALA A 46 -0.28 4.17 4.66
N GLU A 47 0.26 2.95 4.49
CA GLU A 47 0.53 2.04 5.60
C GLU A 47 1.47 2.68 6.62
N ALA A 48 2.56 3.29 6.15
CA ALA A 48 3.56 3.91 7.03
C ALA A 48 2.98 5.15 7.75
N PHE A 49 2.17 5.95 7.06
CA PHE A 49 1.62 7.19 7.60
C PHE A 49 0.43 6.97 8.54
N TYR A 50 -0.53 6.12 8.17
CA TYR A 50 -1.75 5.87 8.96
C TYR A 50 -1.57 4.82 10.08
N GLY A 51 -0.35 4.29 10.25
CA GLY A 51 -0.02 3.36 11.34
C GLY A 51 -0.41 1.91 11.07
N GLY A 52 -0.67 1.56 9.81
CA GLY A 52 -0.95 0.18 9.41
C GLY A 52 -1.99 0.05 8.30
N VAL A 53 -2.28 -1.20 7.97
CA VAL A 53 -3.33 -1.61 7.02
C VAL A 53 -4.51 -2.15 7.84
N PRO A 54 -5.78 -1.80 7.52
CA PRO A 54 -6.95 -2.39 8.17
C PRO A 54 -6.94 -3.92 8.10
N ASP A 55 -7.24 -4.60 9.21
CA ASP A 55 -7.09 -6.05 9.35
C ASP A 55 -7.83 -6.86 8.28
N ALA A 56 -9.04 -6.42 7.90
CA ALA A 56 -9.82 -7.08 6.84
C ALA A 56 -9.07 -7.05 5.50
N ILE A 57 -8.49 -5.90 5.14
CA ILE A 57 -7.72 -5.73 3.90
C ILE A 57 -6.41 -6.52 3.99
N ALA A 58 -5.69 -6.40 5.10
CA ALA A 58 -4.42 -7.10 5.31
C ALA A 58 -4.59 -8.63 5.26
N SER A 59 -5.62 -9.16 5.91
CA SER A 59 -5.92 -10.59 5.91
C SER A 59 -6.24 -11.11 4.51
N THR A 60 -7.03 -10.36 3.73
CA THR A 60 -7.33 -10.72 2.34
C THR A 60 -6.07 -10.67 1.47
N ALA A 61 -5.28 -9.59 1.55
CA ALA A 61 -4.04 -9.44 0.79
C ALA A 61 -3.02 -10.55 1.09
N MET A 62 -2.83 -10.88 2.38
CA MET A 62 -1.95 -11.98 2.80
C MET A 62 -2.46 -13.35 2.33
N GLY A 63 -3.78 -13.51 2.18
CA GLY A 63 -4.41 -14.70 1.62
C GLY A 63 -4.04 -14.96 0.15
N TYR A 64 -3.77 -13.90 -0.63
CA TYR A 64 -3.35 -14.01 -2.04
C TYR A 64 -1.89 -14.42 -2.20
N LEU A 65 -1.04 -14.14 -1.21
CA LEU A 65 0.37 -14.51 -1.27
C LEU A 65 0.54 -16.03 -1.15
N ASP A 66 1.43 -16.60 -1.96
CA ASP A 66 1.90 -17.96 -1.79
C ASP A 66 2.66 -18.12 -0.44
N PRO A 67 2.89 -19.36 0.03
CA PRO A 67 3.51 -19.60 1.33
C PRO A 67 4.87 -18.91 1.50
N HIS A 68 5.70 -18.85 0.45
CA HIS A 68 7.03 -18.26 0.53
C HIS A 68 6.95 -16.74 0.66
N LEU A 69 6.17 -16.08 -0.20
CA LEU A 69 5.98 -14.63 -0.13
C LEU A 69 5.33 -14.20 1.19
N ARG A 70 4.32 -14.95 1.64
CA ARG A 70 3.66 -14.69 2.92
C ARG A 70 4.64 -14.76 4.09
N GLU A 71 5.48 -15.80 4.14
CA GLU A 71 6.48 -15.97 5.19
C GLU A 71 7.49 -14.81 5.18
N MET A 72 7.98 -14.42 4.00
CA MET A 72 8.91 -13.30 3.84
C MET A 72 8.28 -11.98 4.33
N THR A 73 7.05 -11.69 3.92
CA THR A 73 6.32 -10.49 4.37
C THR A 73 6.11 -10.49 5.88
N MET A 74 5.70 -11.62 6.48
CA MET A 74 5.53 -11.71 7.94
C MET A 74 6.84 -11.48 8.70
N LYS A 75 7.96 -12.04 8.22
CA LYS A 75 9.28 -11.81 8.82
C LYS A 75 9.68 -10.33 8.76
N PHE A 76 9.47 -9.70 7.60
CA PHE A 76 9.76 -8.28 7.43
C PHE A 76 8.91 -7.41 8.39
N LEU A 77 7.60 -7.66 8.46
CA LEU A 77 6.71 -6.91 9.36
C LEU A 77 7.05 -7.13 10.84
N ALA A 78 7.41 -8.35 11.24
CA ALA A 78 7.81 -8.65 12.62
C ALA A 78 9.06 -7.87 13.05
N GLU A 79 10.04 -7.73 12.13
CA GLU A 79 11.30 -7.04 12.39
C GLU A 79 11.13 -5.50 12.40
N TYR A 80 10.44 -4.95 11.39
CA TYR A 80 10.50 -3.50 11.12
C TYR A 80 9.26 -2.72 11.55
N ARG A 81 8.08 -3.35 11.67
CA ARG A 81 6.84 -2.62 11.99
C ARG A 81 6.84 -2.04 13.41
N ASN A 82 7.50 -2.73 14.35
CA ASN A 82 7.61 -2.30 15.75
C ASN A 82 8.59 -1.12 15.97
N LEU A 83 9.36 -0.74 14.95
CA LEU A 83 10.30 0.39 15.04
C LEU A 83 9.63 1.75 14.79
N SER A 84 8.47 1.79 14.13
CA SER A 84 7.75 3.05 13.84
C SER A 84 6.83 3.52 14.98
N ALA A 85 6.67 2.71 16.04
CA ALA A 85 5.89 3.06 17.23
C ALA A 85 6.76 3.59 18.40
N LYS A 86 8.02 3.95 18.14
CA LYS A 86 8.98 4.47 19.12
C LYS A 86 9.33 5.93 18.86
#